data_AF-A0A960Y1L3-F1
#
_entry.id   AF-A0A960Y1L3-F1
#
_cell.length_a   1.000
_cell.length_b   1.000
_cell.length_c   1.000
_cell.angle_alpha   90.00
_cell.angle_beta   90.00
_cell.angle_gamma   90.00
#
_symmetry.space_group_name_H-M   'P 1'
#
loop_
_entity.id
_entity.type
_entity.pdbx_description
1 polymer ?
#
loop_
_entity_poly.entity_id
_entity_poly.type
_entity_poly.pdbx_seq_one_letter_code
_entity_poly.pdbx_strand_id
1 'polypeptide(L)'
;MESVPDNLVSVRRHSEKSQIYDFDLNCLDFLKKYDSIECHIIIYPYSREIKSSNIRFLPFEEYSKDLEKNLPSAYIKSEKSFQKYFGAILGLIIFVLFAFLKPSDLFSVQSIVSIFGAYAIGKELWSDIEKWLEKISRGGSLRFQENYYKYELDRHSTLTAYSNLAKQERYKKESILPSGMNFLELSNSQTLRMLFTREDLDTSNQNSVHIFSMHIDRDKINSFQKDGFLFGIKFSFTKDNLIFQKRTEFYQSIHKSVYGCLDSERNWKIDGAFWKKNWIFGHWKWTEKSGLMYGKKIISIEN
;
A
#
# COMPACT_ATOMS: atom_id res chain seq x y z
N MET A 1 -14.71 11.21 18.06
CA MET A 1 -13.89 10.45 17.06
C MET A 1 -14.22 9.01 17.29
N GLU A 2 -14.67 8.25 16.29
CA GLU A 2 -14.83 6.80 16.51
C GLU A 2 -13.49 6.25 16.95
N SER A 3 -13.48 5.59 18.11
CA SER A 3 -12.30 4.92 18.63
C SER A 3 -11.99 3.75 17.70
N VAL A 4 -10.78 3.73 17.13
CA VAL A 4 -10.29 2.55 16.42
C VAL A 4 -10.32 1.35 17.39
N PRO A 5 -10.70 0.13 16.97
CA PRO A 5 -10.60 -1.06 17.83
C PRO A 5 -9.16 -1.35 18.24
N ASP A 6 -8.98 -2.04 19.35
CA ASP A 6 -7.70 -2.70 19.64
C ASP A 6 -7.58 -3.99 18.82
N ASN A 7 -6.35 -4.46 18.66
CA ASN A 7 -5.98 -5.70 17.98
C ASN A 7 -6.51 -5.81 16.55
N LEU A 8 -6.55 -4.70 15.80
CA LEU A 8 -6.93 -4.73 14.37
C LEU A 8 -6.06 -5.68 13.54
N VAL A 9 -4.80 -5.87 13.93
CA VAL A 9 -3.95 -6.92 13.35
C VAL A 9 -3.39 -7.78 14.45
N SER A 10 -3.58 -9.09 14.32
CA SER A 10 -2.85 -10.09 15.09
C SER A 10 -1.73 -10.69 14.25
N VAL A 11 -0.58 -10.87 14.90
CA VAL A 11 0.59 -11.53 14.34
C VAL A 11 0.82 -12.79 15.16
N ARG A 12 0.65 -13.95 14.54
CA ARG A 12 0.78 -15.24 15.21
C ARG A 12 1.99 -15.98 14.67
N ARG A 13 2.86 -16.44 15.56
CA ARG A 13 3.96 -17.32 15.17
C ARG A 13 3.44 -18.73 14.94
N HIS A 14 3.86 -19.37 13.85
CA HIS A 14 3.48 -20.75 13.60
C HIS A 14 4.20 -21.69 14.59
N SER A 15 3.43 -22.55 15.28
CA SER A 15 3.93 -23.43 16.34
C SER A 15 5.03 -24.39 15.87
N GLU A 16 4.81 -25.06 14.73
CA GLU A 16 5.77 -26.02 14.16
C GLU A 16 6.90 -25.37 13.34
N LYS A 17 6.66 -24.17 12.80
CA LYS A 17 7.56 -23.50 11.85
C LYS A 17 7.86 -22.10 12.35
N SER A 18 8.80 -22.05 13.29
CA SER A 18 9.17 -20.86 14.05
C SER A 18 9.63 -19.66 13.20
N GLN A 19 9.95 -19.89 11.93
CA GLN A 19 10.31 -18.87 10.94
C GLN A 19 9.12 -18.24 10.19
N ILE A 20 7.89 -18.70 10.45
CA ILE A 20 6.66 -18.22 9.80
C ILE A 20 5.83 -17.43 10.81
N TYR A 21 5.36 -16.27 10.35
CA TYR A 21 4.46 -15.38 11.07
C TYR A 21 3.21 -15.14 10.22
N ASP A 22 2.06 -15.56 10.71
CA ASP A 22 0.77 -15.32 10.05
C ASP A 22 0.19 -13.99 10.51
N PHE A 23 -0.41 -13.26 9.57
CA PHE A 23 -1.05 -11.99 9.82
C PHE A 23 -2.53 -12.10 9.55
N ASP A 24 -3.30 -11.72 10.55
CA ASP A 24 -4.75 -11.68 10.49
C ASP A 24 -5.24 -10.24 10.63
N LEU A 25 -6.26 -9.91 9.85
CA LEU A 25 -7.03 -8.68 9.99
C LEU A 25 -8.27 -8.99 10.82
N ASN A 26 -8.48 -8.21 11.88
CA ASN A 26 -9.56 -8.40 12.85
C ASN A 26 -10.59 -7.27 12.79
N CYS A 27 -11.71 -7.46 13.50
CA CYS A 27 -12.78 -6.49 13.62
C CYS A 27 -13.40 -6.10 12.27
N LEU A 28 -13.65 -7.08 11.40
CA LEU A 28 -14.18 -6.84 10.04
C LEU A 28 -15.47 -6.01 10.07
N ASP A 29 -16.33 -6.16 11.07
CA ASP A 29 -17.55 -5.36 11.21
C ASP A 29 -17.28 -3.86 11.38
N PHE A 30 -16.18 -3.50 12.04
CA PHE A 30 -15.72 -2.11 12.11
C PHE A 30 -15.16 -1.65 10.77
N LEU A 31 -14.38 -2.50 10.11
CA LEU A 31 -13.71 -2.22 8.85
C LEU A 31 -14.71 -2.00 7.69
N LYS A 32 -15.78 -2.80 7.64
CA LYS A 32 -16.87 -2.70 6.63
C LYS A 32 -17.65 -1.37 6.65
N LYS A 33 -17.43 -0.51 7.66
CA LYS A 33 -18.02 0.85 7.73
C LYS A 33 -17.32 1.87 6.82
N TYR A 34 -16.24 1.46 6.16
CA TYR A 34 -15.41 2.29 5.30
C TYR A 34 -15.44 1.76 3.87
N ASP A 35 -15.24 2.65 2.89
CA ASP A 35 -15.27 2.29 1.47
C ASP A 35 -13.99 1.56 1.06
N SER A 36 -12.87 1.93 1.68
CA SER A 36 -11.61 1.21 1.56
C SER A 36 -10.71 1.37 2.78
N ILE A 37 -9.80 0.40 2.93
CA ILE A 37 -8.82 0.33 4.00
C ILE A 37 -7.44 0.03 3.42
N GLU A 38 -6.46 0.83 3.80
CA GLU A 38 -5.07 0.56 3.49
C GLU A 38 -4.39 -0.01 4.73
N CYS A 39 -3.69 -1.14 4.59
CA CYS A 39 -2.83 -1.72 5.61
C CYS A 39 -1.39 -1.75 5.09
N HIS A 40 -0.50 -1.01 5.74
CA HIS A 40 0.92 -1.05 5.44
C HIS A 40 1.65 -1.74 6.58
N ILE A 41 2.46 -2.73 6.24
CA ILE A 41 3.29 -3.48 7.17
C ILE A 41 4.73 -3.17 6.82
N ILE A 42 5.52 -2.81 7.83
CA ILE A 42 6.94 -2.48 7.69
C ILE A 42 7.71 -3.35 8.67
N ILE A 43 8.75 -4.02 8.18
CA ILE A 43 9.68 -4.75 9.03
C ILE A 43 11.11 -4.25 8.79
N TYR A 44 11.80 -3.98 9.90
CA TYR A 44 13.20 -3.57 9.90
C TYR A 44 13.95 -4.38 10.96
N PRO A 45 14.69 -5.42 10.57
CA PRO A 45 15.57 -6.17 11.45
C PRO A 45 16.70 -5.29 11.97
N TYR A 46 17.11 -5.46 13.23
CA TYR A 46 18.31 -4.79 13.74
C TYR A 46 19.60 -5.54 13.46
N SER A 47 19.51 -6.85 13.23
CA SER A 47 20.66 -7.65 12.85
C SER A 47 21.21 -7.22 11.49
N ARG A 48 22.51 -6.90 11.43
CA ARG A 48 23.20 -6.56 10.16
C ARG A 48 23.36 -7.77 9.24
N GLU A 49 23.16 -8.97 9.76
CA GLU A 49 23.24 -10.23 8.99
C GLU A 49 21.99 -10.51 8.17
N ILE A 50 20.91 -9.76 8.42
CA ILE A 50 19.61 -9.94 7.78
C ILE A 50 19.39 -8.81 6.79
N LYS A 51 19.21 -9.19 5.53
CA LYS A 51 18.82 -8.28 4.45
C LYS A 51 17.34 -8.45 4.13
N SER A 52 16.78 -7.54 3.35
CA SER A 52 15.40 -7.70 2.86
C SER A 52 15.17 -9.04 2.17
N SER A 53 16.12 -9.51 1.36
CA SER A 53 16.02 -10.81 0.66
C SER A 53 15.84 -12.02 1.58
N ASN A 54 16.15 -11.88 2.88
CA ASN A 54 15.97 -12.94 3.88
C ASN A 54 14.59 -12.95 4.53
N ILE A 55 13.76 -11.97 4.19
CA ILE A 55 12.38 -11.85 4.62
C ILE A 55 11.53 -11.97 3.37
N ARG A 56 10.40 -12.66 3.48
CA ARG A 56 9.45 -12.80 2.39
C ARG A 56 8.07 -12.51 2.92
N PHE A 57 7.49 -11.41 2.46
CA PHE A 57 6.05 -11.22 2.57
C PHE A 57 5.36 -12.06 1.51
N LEU A 58 4.59 -13.03 1.96
CA LEU A 58 3.83 -13.96 1.15
C LEU A 58 2.33 -13.72 1.38
N PRO A 59 1.78 -12.62 0.84
CA PRO A 59 0.33 -12.54 0.65
C PRO A 59 -0.11 -13.59 -0.37
N PHE A 60 0.81 -14.16 -1.15
CA PHE A 60 0.60 -15.34 -2.01
C PHE A 60 1.83 -16.21 -1.81
N GLU A 61 1.67 -17.36 -1.15
CA GLU A 61 2.79 -18.28 -0.89
C GLU A 61 3.48 -18.81 -2.15
N GLU A 62 2.99 -18.47 -3.36
CA GLU A 62 3.48 -19.00 -4.62
C GLU A 62 4.04 -17.96 -5.61
N TYR A 63 3.83 -16.63 -5.47
CA TYR A 63 3.90 -15.75 -6.65
C TYR A 63 4.62 -14.38 -6.56
N SER A 64 5.29 -14.01 -5.46
CA SER A 64 6.02 -12.71 -5.44
C SER A 64 7.09 -12.63 -6.55
N LYS A 65 7.81 -13.73 -6.78
CA LYS A 65 8.78 -13.87 -7.88
C LYS A 65 8.13 -13.96 -9.25
N ASP A 66 6.89 -14.43 -9.32
CA ASP A 66 6.17 -14.63 -10.58
C ASP A 66 5.62 -13.29 -11.09
N LEU A 67 5.16 -12.42 -10.18
CA LEU A 67 4.85 -11.03 -10.48
C LEU A 67 6.08 -10.25 -11.00
N GLU A 68 7.25 -10.48 -10.41
CA GLU A 68 8.50 -9.88 -10.90
C GLU A 68 8.94 -10.42 -12.26
N LYS A 69 8.59 -11.67 -12.58
CA LYS A 69 8.89 -12.34 -13.85
C LYS A 69 7.80 -12.21 -14.90
N ASN A 70 6.73 -11.45 -14.64
CA ASN A 70 5.53 -11.36 -15.50
C ASN A 70 4.91 -12.72 -15.86
N LEU A 71 4.97 -13.68 -14.95
CA LEU A 71 4.27 -14.97 -15.10
C LEU A 71 2.78 -14.82 -14.74
N PRO A 72 1.90 -15.72 -15.23
CA PRO A 72 0.49 -15.69 -14.87
C PRO A 72 0.29 -15.69 -13.35
N SER A 73 -0.50 -14.74 -12.86
CA SER A 73 -0.75 -14.53 -11.43
C SER A 73 -2.18 -14.03 -11.23
N ALA A 74 -2.70 -14.15 -10.00
CA ALA A 74 -3.95 -13.53 -9.60
C ALA A 74 -3.90 -11.99 -9.64
N TYR A 75 -2.71 -11.40 -9.79
CA TYR A 75 -2.53 -9.96 -9.89
C TYR A 75 -1.91 -9.56 -11.22
N ILE A 76 -2.38 -8.42 -11.73
CA ILE A 76 -1.84 -7.77 -12.91
C ILE A 76 -1.11 -6.48 -12.51
N LYS A 77 -0.11 -6.10 -13.27
CA LYS A 77 0.60 -4.84 -13.06
C LYS A 77 -0.32 -3.68 -13.43
N SER A 78 -0.55 -2.76 -12.50
CA SER A 78 -1.34 -1.56 -12.75
C SER A 78 -0.61 -0.67 -13.76
N GLU A 79 -1.30 -0.31 -14.84
CA GLU A 79 -0.77 0.66 -15.80
C GLU A 79 -0.99 2.08 -15.29
N LYS A 80 0.09 2.90 -15.22
CA LYS A 80 -0.02 4.34 -14.94
C LYS A 80 -0.76 5.05 -16.09
N SER A 81 -2.09 5.04 -16.06
CA SER A 81 -2.94 5.57 -17.13
C SER A 81 -2.85 7.09 -17.28
N PHE A 82 -2.62 7.83 -16.19
CA PHE A 82 -2.60 9.29 -16.20
C PHE A 82 -1.49 9.91 -17.07
N GLN A 83 -0.33 9.26 -17.17
CA GLN A 83 0.76 9.71 -18.04
C GLN A 83 0.32 9.72 -19.52
N LYS A 84 -0.48 8.72 -19.94
CA LYS A 84 -1.05 8.63 -21.29
C LYS A 84 -2.04 9.77 -21.52
N TYR A 85 -2.92 10.05 -20.55
CA TYR A 85 -3.89 11.15 -20.63
C TYR A 85 -3.23 12.52 -20.70
N PHE A 86 -2.21 12.79 -19.87
CA PHE A 86 -1.49 14.06 -19.89
C PHE A 86 -0.79 14.29 -21.24
N GLY A 87 -0.10 13.29 -21.76
CA GLY A 87 0.50 13.36 -23.10
C GLY A 87 -0.56 13.63 -24.17
N ALA A 88 -1.72 12.97 -24.10
CA ALA A 88 -2.82 13.18 -25.05
C ALA A 88 -3.40 14.60 -24.99
N ILE A 89 -3.56 15.15 -23.77
CA ILE A 89 -3.99 16.54 -23.57
C ILE A 89 -2.97 17.51 -24.16
N LEU A 90 -1.68 17.30 -23.94
CA LEU A 90 -0.63 18.15 -24.51
C LEU A 90 -0.66 18.12 -26.05
N GLY A 91 -0.79 16.92 -26.63
CA GLY A 91 -0.96 16.75 -28.07
C GLY A 91 -2.21 17.46 -28.60
N LEU A 92 -3.33 17.35 -27.88
CA LEU A 92 -4.58 18.04 -28.23
C LEU A 92 -4.45 19.56 -28.17
N ILE A 93 -3.76 20.11 -27.16
CA ILE A 93 -3.51 21.55 -27.06
C ILE A 93 -2.72 22.04 -28.27
N ILE A 94 -1.67 21.32 -28.68
CA ILE A 94 -0.88 21.69 -29.86
C ILE A 94 -1.71 21.57 -31.14
N PHE A 95 -2.52 20.51 -31.27
CA PHE A 95 -3.43 20.36 -32.40
C PHE A 95 -4.39 21.55 -32.51
N VAL A 96 -5.01 21.96 -31.39
CA VAL A 96 -5.90 23.12 -31.33
C VAL A 96 -5.16 24.40 -31.70
N LEU A 97 -3.92 24.59 -31.23
CA LEU A 97 -3.10 25.75 -31.59
C LEU A 97 -2.83 25.81 -33.10
N PHE A 98 -2.48 24.70 -33.75
CA PHE A 98 -2.31 24.65 -35.21
C PHE A 98 -3.63 24.92 -35.93
N ALA A 99 -4.75 24.36 -35.46
CA ALA A 99 -6.06 24.56 -36.07
C ALA A 99 -6.50 26.04 -36.04
N PHE A 100 -6.17 26.78 -34.99
CA PHE A 100 -6.51 28.21 -34.88
C PHE A 100 -5.50 29.14 -35.54
N LEU A 101 -4.20 28.88 -35.42
CA LEU A 101 -3.16 29.82 -35.87
C LEU A 101 -2.71 29.58 -37.31
N LYS A 102 -2.63 28.31 -37.74
CA LYS A 102 -2.15 27.90 -39.07
C LYS A 102 -2.87 26.62 -39.55
N PRO A 103 -4.16 26.70 -39.87
CA PRO A 103 -4.96 25.54 -40.25
C PRO A 103 -4.45 24.83 -41.52
N SER A 104 -3.83 25.56 -42.45
CA SER A 104 -3.23 24.99 -43.66
C SER A 104 -2.09 24.02 -43.37
N ASP A 105 -1.39 24.21 -42.25
CA ASP A 105 -0.20 23.45 -41.91
C ASP A 105 -0.55 22.25 -41.00
N LEU A 106 -1.80 22.10 -40.56
CA LEU A 106 -2.25 21.08 -39.60
C LEU A 106 -1.88 19.64 -40.04
N PHE A 107 -1.98 19.35 -41.33
CA PHE A 107 -1.63 18.05 -41.92
C PHE A 107 -0.21 18.00 -42.49
N SER A 108 0.60 19.03 -42.22
CA SER A 108 2.02 19.00 -42.56
C SER A 108 2.74 17.95 -41.72
N VAL A 109 3.81 17.38 -42.28
CA VAL A 109 4.70 16.46 -41.55
C VAL A 109 5.21 17.11 -40.26
N GLN A 110 5.49 18.41 -40.28
CA GLN A 110 5.98 19.16 -39.11
C GLN A 110 4.94 19.21 -37.98
N SER A 111 3.67 19.48 -38.30
CA SER A 111 2.59 19.53 -37.31
C SER A 111 2.28 18.16 -36.73
N ILE A 112 2.27 17.12 -37.58
CA ILE A 112 2.09 15.73 -37.13
C ILE A 112 3.21 15.33 -36.18
N VAL A 113 4.48 15.56 -36.56
CA VAL A 113 5.64 15.29 -35.71
C VAL A 113 5.60 16.09 -34.41
N SER A 114 5.14 17.34 -34.45
CA SER A 114 5.01 18.18 -33.24
C SER A 114 3.96 17.65 -32.27
N ILE A 115 2.80 17.21 -32.77
CA ILE A 115 1.72 16.64 -31.95
C ILE A 115 2.17 15.32 -31.31
N PHE A 116 2.75 14.41 -32.09
CA PHE A 116 3.25 13.13 -31.56
C PHE A 116 4.47 13.31 -30.64
N GLY A 117 5.37 14.25 -30.97
CA GLY A 117 6.50 14.61 -30.13
C GLY A 117 6.05 15.17 -28.78
N ALA A 118 5.04 16.02 -28.76
CA ALA A 118 4.44 16.53 -27.54
C ALA A 118 3.74 15.44 -26.72
N TYR A 119 3.04 14.50 -27.37
CA TYR A 119 2.50 13.34 -26.67
C TYR A 119 3.61 12.53 -25.97
N ALA A 120 4.69 12.22 -26.70
CA ALA A 120 5.82 11.44 -26.18
C ALA A 120 6.53 12.18 -25.02
N ILE A 121 6.88 13.45 -25.22
CA ILE A 121 7.53 14.29 -24.21
C ILE A 121 6.61 14.49 -23.01
N GLY A 122 5.32 14.78 -23.22
CA GLY A 122 4.35 15.01 -22.16
C GLY A 122 4.22 13.80 -21.24
N LYS A 123 4.20 12.58 -21.80
CA LYS A 123 4.16 11.33 -21.04
C LYS A 123 5.35 11.22 -20.07
N GLU A 124 6.56 11.59 -20.51
CA GLU A 124 7.77 11.56 -19.68
C GLU A 124 7.81 12.72 -18.68
N LEU A 125 7.49 13.94 -19.13
CA LEU A 125 7.48 15.16 -18.36
C LEU A 125 6.58 15.06 -17.12
N TRP A 126 5.44 14.38 -17.24
CA TRP A 126 4.53 14.20 -16.11
C TRP A 126 5.21 13.53 -14.91
N SER A 127 6.04 12.51 -15.14
CA SER A 127 6.74 11.83 -14.05
C SER A 127 7.69 12.76 -13.30
N ASP A 128 8.30 13.72 -13.98
CA ASP A 128 9.22 14.67 -13.35
C ASP A 128 8.47 15.79 -12.63
N ILE A 129 7.31 16.21 -13.16
CA ILE A 129 6.39 17.11 -12.46
C ILE A 129 5.89 16.46 -11.16
N GLU A 130 5.49 15.19 -11.18
CA GLU A 130 5.05 14.46 -9.98
C GLU A 130 6.13 14.47 -8.89
N LYS A 131 7.38 14.11 -9.24
CA LYS A 131 8.52 14.14 -8.31
C LYS A 131 8.79 15.54 -7.77
N TRP A 132 8.68 16.56 -8.62
CA TRP A 132 8.88 17.95 -8.21
C TRP A 132 7.79 18.43 -7.24
N LEU A 133 6.52 18.14 -7.53
CA LEU A 133 5.38 18.43 -6.65
C LEU A 133 5.51 17.69 -5.32
N GLU A 134 5.92 16.41 -5.33
CA GLU A 134 6.16 15.63 -4.12
C GLU A 134 7.27 16.28 -3.27
N LYS A 135 8.38 16.69 -3.89
CA LYS A 135 9.52 17.30 -3.19
C LYS A 135 9.15 18.62 -2.55
N ILE A 136 8.44 19.49 -3.26
CA ILE A 136 8.03 20.81 -2.74
C ILE A 136 7.01 20.67 -1.61
N SER A 137 6.08 19.72 -1.74
CA SER A 137 4.99 19.57 -0.78
C SER A 137 5.35 18.72 0.46
N ARG A 138 6.51 18.06 0.49
CA ARG A 138 6.93 17.09 1.53
C ARG A 138 6.87 17.62 2.97
N GLY A 139 7.11 18.91 3.17
CA GLY A 139 7.12 19.58 4.49
C GLY A 139 5.78 20.18 4.92
N GLY A 140 4.83 20.34 4.00
CA GLY A 140 3.57 21.03 4.24
C GLY A 140 2.47 20.17 4.86
N SER A 141 1.40 20.84 5.30
CA SER A 141 0.11 20.22 5.64
C SER A 141 -0.62 19.73 4.39
N LEU A 142 -0.42 20.38 3.25
CA LEU A 142 -0.84 19.98 1.91
C LEU A 142 0.30 19.23 1.22
N ARG A 143 0.04 18.00 0.78
CA ARG A 143 1.03 17.08 0.21
C ARG A 143 0.53 16.47 -1.09
N PHE A 144 1.38 16.44 -2.11
CA PHE A 144 1.14 15.68 -3.32
C PHE A 144 1.51 14.20 -3.07
N GLN A 145 0.69 13.27 -3.53
CA GLN A 145 0.87 11.84 -3.35
C GLN A 145 0.64 11.08 -4.67
N GLU A 146 1.62 10.31 -5.11
CA GLU A 146 1.46 9.37 -6.22
C GLU A 146 0.61 8.16 -5.83
N ASN A 147 -0.08 7.59 -6.81
CA ASN A 147 -0.62 6.24 -6.68
C ASN A 147 0.54 5.25 -6.60
N TYR A 148 0.62 4.54 -5.47
CA TYR A 148 1.76 3.68 -5.16
C TYR A 148 1.46 2.18 -5.24
N TYR A 149 0.23 1.78 -5.55
CA TYR A 149 -0.10 0.37 -5.79
C TYR A 149 0.37 -0.02 -7.19
N LYS A 150 1.21 -1.05 -7.25
CA LYS A 150 1.80 -1.54 -8.52
C LYS A 150 1.04 -2.72 -9.09
N TYR A 151 0.28 -3.43 -8.25
CA TYR A 151 -0.40 -4.65 -8.60
C TYR A 151 -1.87 -4.54 -8.22
N GLU A 152 -2.76 -5.00 -9.10
CA GLU A 152 -4.20 -5.03 -8.92
C GLU A 152 -4.72 -6.46 -9.06
N LEU A 153 -5.70 -6.83 -8.26
CA LEU A 153 -6.28 -8.18 -8.24
C LEU A 153 -7.16 -8.40 -9.47
N ASP A 154 -6.87 -9.46 -10.23
CA ASP A 154 -7.80 -9.99 -11.24
C ASP A 154 -8.85 -10.87 -10.57
N ARG A 155 -9.95 -10.24 -10.16
CA ARG A 155 -11.00 -10.86 -9.33
C ARG A 155 -11.72 -12.03 -9.99
N HIS A 156 -11.82 -12.04 -11.31
CA HIS A 156 -12.65 -13.00 -12.05
C HIS A 156 -11.84 -14.10 -12.73
N SER A 157 -10.56 -14.25 -12.36
CA SER A 157 -9.73 -15.32 -12.88
C SER A 157 -9.92 -16.64 -12.12
N THR A 158 -9.74 -17.75 -12.83
CA THR A 158 -9.69 -19.09 -12.25
C THR A 158 -8.57 -19.22 -11.22
N LEU A 159 -7.42 -18.55 -11.43
CA LEU A 159 -6.30 -18.54 -10.49
C LEU A 159 -6.67 -17.92 -9.14
N THR A 160 -7.43 -16.81 -9.16
CA THR A 160 -7.93 -16.16 -7.93
C THR A 160 -8.84 -17.09 -7.14
N ALA A 161 -9.75 -17.81 -7.80
CA ALA A 161 -10.64 -18.76 -7.15
C ALA A 161 -9.87 -19.92 -6.50
N TYR A 162 -8.91 -20.54 -7.22
CA TYR A 162 -8.09 -21.62 -6.66
C TYR A 162 -7.18 -21.12 -5.52
N SER A 163 -6.64 -19.91 -5.63
CA SER A 163 -5.80 -19.32 -4.58
C SER A 163 -6.58 -19.16 -3.28
N ASN A 164 -7.81 -18.65 -3.35
CA ASN A 164 -8.68 -18.51 -2.17
C ASN A 164 -8.97 -19.87 -1.52
N LEU A 165 -9.34 -20.88 -2.32
CA LEU A 165 -9.61 -22.23 -1.83
C LEU A 165 -8.37 -22.84 -1.15
N ALA A 166 -7.20 -22.75 -1.79
CA ALA A 166 -5.95 -23.32 -1.26
C ALA A 166 -5.53 -22.66 0.06
N LYS A 167 -5.71 -21.34 0.18
CA LYS A 167 -5.43 -20.61 1.43
C LYS A 167 -6.37 -21.01 2.55
N GLN A 168 -7.67 -21.10 2.26
CA GLN A 168 -8.65 -21.54 3.24
C GLN A 168 -8.30 -22.93 3.79
N GLU A 169 -7.89 -23.84 2.92
CA GLU A 169 -7.45 -25.18 3.33
C GLU A 169 -6.12 -25.18 4.11
N ARG A 170 -5.19 -24.30 3.76
CA ARG A 170 -3.87 -24.20 4.40
C ARG A 170 -3.94 -23.58 5.80
N TYR A 171 -4.64 -22.47 5.93
CA TYR A 171 -4.73 -21.71 7.19
C TYR A 171 -5.91 -22.12 8.06
N LYS A 172 -6.82 -22.95 7.52
CA LYS A 172 -8.08 -23.37 8.17
C LYS A 172 -8.91 -22.17 8.64
N LYS A 173 -8.85 -21.09 7.86
CA LYS A 173 -9.45 -19.79 8.15
C LYS A 173 -9.81 -19.10 6.84
N GLU A 174 -10.83 -18.25 6.86
CA GLU A 174 -11.13 -17.42 5.70
C GLU A 174 -9.96 -16.46 5.42
N SER A 175 -9.65 -16.31 4.13
CA SER A 175 -8.63 -15.38 3.65
C SER A 175 -9.26 -14.38 2.70
N ILE A 176 -8.82 -13.13 2.79
CA ILE A 176 -9.21 -12.09 1.83
C ILE A 176 -7.99 -11.66 1.02
N LEU A 177 -8.23 -11.29 -0.23
CA LEU A 177 -7.20 -10.78 -1.12
C LEU A 177 -7.35 -9.27 -1.25
N PRO A 178 -6.27 -8.49 -1.09
CA PRO A 178 -6.34 -7.05 -1.30
C PRO A 178 -6.52 -6.71 -2.78
N SER A 179 -7.48 -5.87 -3.12
CA SER A 179 -7.64 -5.32 -4.48
C SER A 179 -6.38 -4.66 -5.04
N GLY A 180 -5.56 -4.03 -4.20
CA GLY A 180 -4.33 -3.35 -4.61
C GLY A 180 -3.14 -3.70 -3.72
N MET A 181 -1.96 -3.84 -4.31
CA MET A 181 -0.74 -4.16 -3.58
C MET A 181 0.51 -3.47 -4.08
N ASN A 182 1.48 -3.32 -3.17
CA ASN A 182 2.83 -2.95 -3.50
C ASN A 182 3.82 -3.55 -2.50
N PHE A 183 4.93 -4.06 -3.03
CA PHE A 183 6.08 -4.54 -2.27
C PHE A 183 7.25 -3.59 -2.48
N LEU A 184 7.84 -3.14 -1.39
CA LEU A 184 9.07 -2.34 -1.41
C LEU A 184 10.14 -3.09 -0.64
N GLU A 185 11.11 -3.59 -1.38
CA GLU A 185 12.33 -4.16 -0.82
C GLU A 185 13.42 -3.09 -0.84
N LEU A 186 13.88 -2.72 0.35
CA LEU A 186 15.06 -1.86 0.56
C LEU A 186 16.19 -2.72 1.11
N SER A 187 17.43 -2.23 1.18
CA SER A 187 18.58 -3.07 1.57
C SER A 187 18.42 -3.84 2.89
N ASN A 188 17.70 -3.27 3.85
CA ASN A 188 17.52 -3.81 5.20
C ASN A 188 16.10 -3.67 5.76
N SER A 189 15.11 -3.43 4.88
CA SER A 189 13.71 -3.43 5.28
C SER A 189 12.81 -3.89 4.16
N GLN A 190 11.66 -4.41 4.56
CA GLN A 190 10.58 -4.71 3.64
C GLN A 190 9.32 -3.96 4.05
N THR A 191 8.57 -3.51 3.06
CA THR A 191 7.24 -2.95 3.24
C THR A 191 6.26 -3.64 2.32
N LEU A 192 5.16 -4.13 2.89
CA LEU A 192 3.98 -4.59 2.17
C LEU A 192 2.87 -3.56 2.34
N ARG A 193 2.28 -3.09 1.24
CA ARG A 193 1.10 -2.24 1.24
C ARG A 193 -0.05 -2.99 0.60
N MET A 194 -1.18 -3.03 1.28
CA MET A 194 -2.38 -3.72 0.84
C MET A 194 -3.56 -2.76 0.91
N LEU A 195 -4.36 -2.72 -0.16
CA LEU A 195 -5.62 -2.03 -0.25
C LEU A 195 -6.75 -3.05 -0.23
N PHE A 196 -7.65 -2.93 0.72
CA PHE A 196 -8.89 -3.68 0.79
C PHE A 196 -10.04 -2.73 0.52
N THR A 197 -10.83 -3.01 -0.51
CA THR A 197 -12.10 -2.33 -0.77
C THR A 197 -13.21 -2.96 0.07
N ARG A 198 -14.34 -2.27 0.18
CA ARG A 198 -15.53 -2.83 0.81
C ARG A 198 -15.93 -4.20 0.26
N GLU A 199 -15.87 -4.38 -1.06
CA GLU A 199 -16.16 -5.67 -1.69
C GLU A 199 -15.22 -6.78 -1.22
N ASP A 200 -13.93 -6.49 -1.07
CA ASP A 200 -12.96 -7.46 -0.54
C ASP A 200 -13.33 -7.88 0.89
N LEU A 201 -13.74 -6.92 1.73
CA LEU A 201 -14.12 -7.15 3.12
C LEU A 201 -15.46 -7.91 3.25
N ASP A 202 -16.40 -7.67 2.34
CA ASP A 202 -17.73 -8.30 2.32
C ASP A 202 -17.69 -9.77 1.88
N THR A 203 -16.57 -10.25 1.33
CA THR A 203 -16.38 -11.67 0.99
C THR A 203 -16.33 -12.61 2.19
N SER A 204 -16.05 -12.10 3.38
CA SER A 204 -15.93 -12.88 4.61
C SER A 204 -17.07 -12.60 5.58
N ASN A 205 -17.59 -13.67 6.19
CA ASN A 205 -18.57 -13.58 7.28
C ASN A 205 -17.90 -13.68 8.66
N GLN A 206 -16.59 -13.91 8.71
CA GLN A 206 -15.84 -13.98 9.95
C GLN A 206 -15.43 -12.58 10.40
N ASN A 207 -15.33 -12.38 11.71
CA ASN A 207 -14.81 -11.13 12.26
C ASN A 207 -13.27 -11.04 12.23
N SER A 208 -12.60 -12.09 11.77
CA SER A 208 -11.15 -12.17 11.61
C SER A 208 -10.80 -13.01 10.39
N VAL A 209 -9.85 -12.55 9.58
CA VAL A 209 -9.43 -13.21 8.33
C VAL A 209 -7.92 -13.18 8.17
N HIS A 210 -7.37 -14.21 7.54
CA HIS A 210 -5.96 -14.23 7.18
C HIS A 210 -5.69 -13.34 5.96
N ILE A 211 -4.64 -12.52 6.03
CA ILE A 211 -4.27 -11.59 4.94
C ILE A 211 -2.95 -11.95 4.27
N PHE A 212 -1.93 -12.39 5.03
CA PHE A 212 -0.66 -12.86 4.48
C PHE A 212 0.20 -13.58 5.53
N SER A 213 1.28 -14.21 5.10
CA SER A 213 2.31 -14.76 6.00
C SER A 213 3.69 -14.13 5.70
N MET A 214 4.47 -13.85 6.73
CA MET A 214 5.86 -13.41 6.63
C MET A 214 6.77 -14.59 6.94
N HIS A 215 7.70 -14.87 6.04
CA HIS A 215 8.66 -15.96 6.17
C HIS A 215 10.05 -15.37 6.35
N ILE A 216 10.78 -15.88 7.33
CA ILE A 216 12.19 -15.55 7.55
C ILE A 216 13.01 -16.77 7.14
N ASP A 217 14.17 -16.54 6.52
CA ASP A 217 15.07 -17.64 6.22
C ASP A 217 15.48 -18.38 7.50
N ARG A 218 15.48 -19.72 7.43
CA ARG A 218 15.62 -20.59 8.62
C ARG A 218 16.93 -20.37 9.36
N ASP A 219 18.01 -20.08 8.66
CA ASP A 219 19.33 -19.78 9.24
C ASP A 219 19.39 -18.38 9.89
N LYS A 220 18.43 -17.50 9.60
CA LYS A 220 18.38 -16.11 10.09
C LYS A 220 17.42 -15.90 11.26
N ILE A 221 16.52 -16.84 11.53
CA ILE A 221 15.49 -16.68 12.57
C ILE A 221 16.10 -16.41 13.95
N ASN A 222 17.19 -17.09 14.31
CA ASN A 222 17.83 -16.90 15.61
C ASN A 222 18.39 -15.47 15.77
N SER A 223 19.10 -14.96 14.75
CA SER A 223 19.59 -13.57 14.75
C SER A 223 18.43 -12.57 14.75
N PHE A 224 17.34 -12.85 14.01
CA PHE A 224 16.15 -11.99 13.95
C PHE A 224 15.50 -11.83 15.32
N GLN A 225 15.37 -12.92 16.08
CA GLN A 225 14.75 -12.90 17.40
C GLN A 225 15.68 -12.33 18.47
N LYS A 226 16.97 -12.68 18.41
CA LYS A 226 17.97 -12.23 19.39
C LYS A 226 18.21 -10.73 19.31
N ASP A 227 18.45 -10.21 18.11
CA ASP A 227 18.77 -8.79 17.91
C ASP A 227 17.50 -7.92 17.87
N GLY A 228 16.35 -8.54 17.60
CA GLY A 228 15.05 -7.90 17.52
C GLY A 228 14.84 -7.12 16.22
N PHE A 229 13.70 -6.43 16.18
CA PHE A 229 13.24 -5.72 15.00
C PHE A 229 12.36 -4.52 15.37
N LEU A 230 12.21 -3.61 14.41
CA LEU A 230 11.09 -2.68 14.34
C LEU A 230 10.01 -3.31 13.47
N PHE A 231 8.83 -3.51 14.03
CA PHE A 231 7.63 -3.87 13.27
C PHE A 231 6.67 -2.69 13.29
N GLY A 232 6.38 -2.09 12.14
CA GLY A 232 5.50 -0.95 12.01
C GLY A 232 4.24 -1.29 11.23
N ILE A 233 3.11 -0.76 11.68
CA ILE A 233 1.84 -0.79 10.94
C ILE A 233 1.33 0.62 10.69
N LYS A 234 0.75 0.81 9.51
CA LYS A 234 -0.13 1.94 9.20
C LYS A 234 -1.47 1.41 8.74
N PHE A 235 -2.53 1.90 9.36
CA PHE A 235 -3.88 1.79 8.82
C PHE A 235 -4.34 3.11 8.23
N SER A 236 -5.00 3.07 7.08
CA SER A 236 -5.81 4.18 6.58
C SER A 236 -7.23 3.71 6.40
N PHE A 237 -8.19 4.39 7.02
CA PHE A 237 -9.62 4.17 6.79
C PHE A 237 -10.15 5.30 5.92
N THR A 238 -10.67 4.97 4.74
CA THR A 238 -11.15 5.94 3.76
C THR A 238 -12.66 5.89 3.67
N LYS A 239 -13.29 7.07 3.72
CA LYS A 239 -14.67 7.28 3.28
C LYS A 239 -14.67 8.18 2.06
N ASP A 240 -15.31 7.71 1.01
CA ASP A 240 -15.41 8.41 -0.26
C ASP A 240 -16.65 9.30 -0.25
N ASN A 241 -16.46 10.55 -0.64
CA ASN A 241 -17.53 11.42 -1.09
C ASN A 241 -17.30 11.72 -2.58
N LEU A 242 -18.32 12.27 -3.23
CA LEU A 242 -18.32 12.46 -4.69
C LEU A 242 -17.14 13.27 -5.25
N ILE A 243 -16.54 14.14 -4.43
CA ILE A 243 -15.47 15.07 -4.85
C ILE A 243 -14.17 14.83 -4.08
N PHE A 244 -14.24 14.39 -2.83
CA PHE A 244 -13.09 14.27 -1.95
C PHE A 244 -13.21 13.00 -1.11
N GLN A 245 -12.07 12.52 -0.61
CA GLN A 245 -12.04 11.40 0.31
C GLN A 245 -11.63 11.88 1.69
N LYS A 246 -12.28 11.34 2.73
CA LYS A 246 -11.89 11.55 4.11
C LYS A 246 -11.11 10.33 4.59
N ARG A 247 -9.84 10.53 4.96
CA ARG A 247 -8.95 9.45 5.37
C ARG A 247 -8.48 9.64 6.81
N THR A 248 -8.79 8.67 7.67
CA THR A 248 -8.24 8.60 9.03
C THR A 248 -7.11 7.59 9.06
N GLU A 249 -5.91 8.04 9.40
CA GLU A 249 -4.71 7.20 9.43
C GLU A 249 -4.28 6.94 10.87
N PHE A 250 -3.79 5.73 11.13
CA PHE A 250 -3.22 5.33 12.41
C PHE A 250 -1.87 4.67 12.18
N TYR A 251 -0.94 4.93 13.09
CA TYR A 251 0.44 4.46 13.05
C TYR A 251 0.80 3.88 14.41
N GLN A 252 1.28 2.65 14.41
CA GLN A 252 1.83 2.01 15.59
C GLN A 252 3.01 1.14 15.19
N SER A 253 3.99 1.02 16.06
CA SER A 253 5.13 0.14 15.89
C SER A 253 5.45 -0.60 17.19
N ILE A 254 6.15 -1.70 17.04
CA ILE A 254 6.77 -2.46 18.12
C ILE A 254 8.27 -2.34 17.90
N HIS A 255 8.95 -1.73 18.86
CA HIS A 255 10.39 -1.51 18.85
C HIS A 255 11.00 -2.26 20.03
N LYS A 256 11.79 -3.32 19.79
CA LYS A 256 12.39 -4.16 20.84
C LYS A 256 11.33 -4.63 21.86
N SER A 257 10.22 -5.17 21.35
CA SER A 257 9.08 -5.64 22.14
C SER A 257 8.28 -4.57 22.89
N VAL A 258 8.58 -3.28 22.69
CA VAL A 258 7.83 -2.16 23.28
C VAL A 258 6.90 -1.54 22.23
N TYR A 259 5.61 -1.49 22.54
CA TYR A 259 4.61 -0.79 21.73
C TYR A 259 4.83 0.72 21.79
N GLY A 260 4.66 1.39 20.66
CA GLY A 260 4.76 2.84 20.58
C GLY A 260 4.54 3.37 19.17
N CYS A 261 4.85 4.63 18.95
CA CYS A 261 4.75 5.26 17.64
C CYS A 261 5.71 6.44 17.52
N LEU A 262 5.94 6.91 16.29
CA LEU A 262 6.57 8.20 16.05
C LEU A 262 5.48 9.27 15.94
N ASP A 263 5.67 10.40 16.61
CA ASP A 263 4.81 11.57 16.47
C ASP A 263 5.14 12.41 15.21
N SER A 264 4.51 13.58 15.06
CA SER A 264 4.75 14.50 13.95
C SER A 264 6.19 15.03 13.88
N GLU A 265 6.88 15.08 15.01
CA GLU A 265 8.26 15.56 15.15
C GLU A 265 9.28 14.41 15.06
N ARG A 266 8.82 13.17 14.83
CA ARG A 266 9.63 11.94 14.79
C ARG A 266 10.22 11.55 16.13
N ASN A 267 9.61 11.99 17.23
CA ASN A 267 9.97 11.51 18.56
C ASN A 267 9.23 10.20 18.85
N TRP A 268 9.93 9.23 19.44
CA TRP A 268 9.33 7.98 19.87
C TRP A 268 8.45 8.21 21.10
N LYS A 269 7.21 7.75 21.03
CA LYS A 269 6.22 7.78 22.12
C LYS A 269 5.88 6.35 22.49
N ILE A 270 6.11 6.01 23.75
CA ILE A 270 5.85 4.68 24.31
C ILE A 270 4.34 4.52 24.53
N ASP A 271 3.85 3.29 24.34
CA ASP A 271 2.49 2.86 24.64
C ASP A 271 1.42 3.75 24.00
N GLY A 272 1.46 3.87 22.68
CA GLY A 272 0.42 4.59 21.96
C GLY A 272 0.45 4.39 20.47
N ALA A 273 -0.57 4.95 19.83
CA ALA A 273 -0.69 5.06 18.39
C ALA A 273 -0.80 6.54 17.99
N PHE A 274 -0.14 6.92 16.91
CA PHE A 274 -0.25 8.25 16.33
C PHE A 274 -1.36 8.22 15.27
N TRP A 275 -2.18 9.26 15.21
CA TRP A 275 -3.29 9.33 14.25
C TRP A 275 -3.30 10.64 13.48
N LYS A 276 -3.86 10.59 12.27
CA LYS A 276 -4.09 11.76 11.40
C LYS A 276 -5.48 11.70 10.79
N LYS A 277 -6.09 12.87 10.58
CA LYS A 277 -7.26 13.02 9.70
C LYS A 277 -6.89 13.88 8.52
N ASN A 278 -7.19 13.34 7.35
CA ASN A 278 -6.80 13.92 6.09
C ASN A 278 -8.00 14.03 5.16
N TRP A 279 -7.92 15.02 4.29
CA TRP A 279 -8.80 15.21 3.15
C TRP A 279 -7.97 14.98 1.89
N ILE A 280 -8.49 14.18 0.97
CA ILE A 280 -7.81 13.84 -0.28
C ILE A 280 -8.66 14.32 -1.44
N PHE A 281 -8.04 15.06 -2.35
CA PHE A 281 -8.62 15.54 -3.59
C PHE A 281 -7.68 15.19 -4.74
N GLY A 282 -8.00 14.13 -5.48
CA GLY A 282 -7.07 13.53 -6.45
C GLY A 282 -5.75 13.14 -5.77
N HIS A 283 -4.64 13.71 -6.23
CA HIS A 283 -3.30 13.48 -5.67
C HIS A 283 -2.96 14.40 -4.49
N TRP A 284 -3.82 15.35 -4.14
CA TRP A 284 -3.57 16.28 -3.05
C TRP A 284 -4.15 15.76 -1.75
N LYS A 285 -3.31 15.67 -0.72
CA LYS A 285 -3.67 15.30 0.63
C LYS A 285 -3.43 16.46 1.59
N TRP A 286 -4.49 16.90 2.25
CA TRP A 286 -4.43 17.91 3.29
C TRP A 286 -4.64 17.28 4.67
N THR A 287 -3.71 17.51 5.61
CA THR A 287 -3.84 17.05 7.01
C THR A 287 -4.61 18.09 7.82
N GLU A 288 -5.84 17.77 8.23
CA GLU A 288 -6.68 18.64 9.07
C GLU A 288 -6.15 18.67 10.50
N LYS A 289 -5.86 17.48 11.06
CA LYS A 289 -5.44 17.33 12.45
C LYS A 289 -4.75 16.01 12.69
N SER A 290 -3.96 15.96 13.76
CA SER A 290 -3.24 14.77 14.22
C SER A 290 -3.11 14.76 15.73
N GLY A 291 -2.81 13.60 16.30
CA GLY A 291 -2.58 13.49 17.74
C GLY A 291 -2.11 12.09 18.14
N LEU A 292 -1.97 11.90 19.45
CA LEU A 292 -1.56 10.63 20.05
C LEU A 292 -2.75 9.98 20.76
N MET A 293 -2.79 8.65 20.75
CA MET A 293 -3.70 7.82 21.54
C MET A 293 -2.87 6.89 22.42
N TYR A 294 -2.73 7.26 23.69
CA TYR A 294 -2.01 6.44 24.68
C TYR A 294 -2.82 5.21 25.09
N GLY A 295 -2.12 4.13 25.46
CA GLY A 295 -2.70 2.84 25.86
C GLY A 295 -3.35 2.06 24.71
N LYS A 296 -3.34 2.61 23.48
CA LYS A 296 -3.97 1.97 22.32
C LYS A 296 -3.08 0.87 21.76
N LYS A 297 -3.65 -0.30 21.47
CA LYS A 297 -2.93 -1.44 20.89
C LYS A 297 -3.63 -1.88 19.62
N ILE A 298 -3.19 -1.34 18.49
CA ILE A 298 -3.69 -1.70 17.16
C ILE A 298 -3.11 -3.06 16.74
N ILE A 299 -1.89 -3.36 17.17
CA ILE A 299 -1.19 -4.62 16.91
C ILE A 299 -1.35 -5.54 18.14
N SER A 300 -1.61 -6.82 17.89
CA SER A 300 -1.46 -7.92 18.84
C SER A 300 -0.36 -8.87 18.34
N ILE A 301 0.55 -9.29 19.23
CA ILE A 301 1.49 -10.39 18.95
C ILE A 301 1.09 -11.57 19.81
N GLU A 302 0.84 -12.70 19.16
CA GLU A 302 0.55 -13.99 19.76
C GLU A 302 1.78 -14.90 19.56
N ASN A 303 2.30 -15.43 20.68
CA ASN A 303 3.46 -16.34 20.69
C ASN A 303 3.03 -17.78 20.55
#